data_AF-A0A840WE80-F1
#
_entry.id   AF-A0A840WE80-F1
#
_cell.length_a   1.000
_cell.length_b   1.000
_cell.length_c   1.000
_cell.angle_alpha   90.00
_cell.angle_beta   90.00
_cell.angle_gamma   90.00
#
_symmetry.space_group_name_H-M   'P 1'
#
loop_
_entity.id
_entity.type
_entity.pdbx_description
1 polymer ?
#
loop_
_entity_poly.entity_id
_entity_poly.type
_entity_poly.pdbx_seq_one_letter_code
_entity_poly.pdbx_strand_id
1 'polypeptide(L)'
;MPAGVINPRRIDLAETGPGASLVLTPPQVATLTRAAHLVRVEPGGAPGRWRLSARQRVGAVRLGSGEGAVELRIRPKVAVDRLMYLLGFGSGPRPWQAEALPAEVSHDLVPAFAEVFAQVASRVLGAGVLHGYREREDELNVVRGRIRVREQMRRGFGAPIPLAVAYDDFTPDVPENRILLAAIRALIALPGVQRRTARNLHHQAARLGAVAELRPGPLPAWTRNRLNERYAPALRLAETVLGGSGAEHGSGDRDRDGNGDGAPGAEARELPGLMVDMARVFEDFLSVALGSGLAAHGLRCSTQEAHHRLDEAGRVRIRPDLVVRDRDGIRCVVDAKYKDLKGGLPSTTDLYQMVSYCTALGAERAHLVYAGGAGQAGQADTHSVLGAPISVHVHVLDPSGSVADLENRFRALADAVAG
;
A
#
# COMPACT_ATOMS: atom_id res chain seq x y z
N MET A 1 -39.80 -14.44 -7.44
CA MET A 1 -38.57 -14.98 -8.06
C MET A 1 -37.38 -14.30 -7.39
N PRO A 2 -36.55 -15.00 -6.60
CA PRO A 2 -35.36 -14.35 -6.03
C PRO A 2 -34.43 -13.99 -7.20
N ALA A 3 -33.98 -12.74 -7.25
CA ALA A 3 -33.01 -12.28 -8.24
C ALA A 3 -31.81 -13.24 -8.21
N GLY A 4 -31.53 -13.91 -9.33
CA GLY A 4 -30.41 -14.83 -9.44
C GLY A 4 -29.14 -14.09 -9.05
N VAL A 5 -28.37 -14.66 -8.12
CA VAL A 5 -27.06 -14.13 -7.75
C VAL A 5 -26.18 -14.21 -9.00
N ILE A 6 -26.02 -13.08 -9.70
CA ILE A 6 -25.11 -12.99 -10.85
C ILE A 6 -23.70 -13.13 -10.28
N ASN A 7 -23.05 -14.25 -10.61
CA ASN A 7 -21.66 -14.45 -10.24
C ASN A 7 -20.78 -13.41 -10.94
N PRO A 8 -19.82 -12.80 -10.23
CA PRO A 8 -18.92 -11.82 -10.83
C PRO A 8 -18.14 -12.46 -11.96
N ARG A 9 -17.92 -11.71 -13.04
CA ARG A 9 -17.08 -12.17 -14.14
C ARG A 9 -15.63 -12.21 -13.68
N ARG A 10 -15.02 -13.38 -13.71
CA ARG A 10 -13.60 -13.54 -13.40
C ARG A 10 -12.71 -13.09 -14.56
N ILE A 11 -11.70 -12.28 -14.25
CA ILE A 11 -10.69 -11.78 -15.18
C ILE A 11 -9.31 -11.98 -14.55
N ASP A 12 -8.48 -12.82 -15.18
CA ASP A 12 -7.08 -13.02 -14.82
C ASP A 12 -6.18 -12.22 -15.78
N LEU A 13 -5.31 -11.37 -15.23
CA LEU A 13 -4.29 -10.62 -15.95
C LEU A 13 -2.90 -10.94 -15.41
N ALA A 14 -1.89 -10.80 -16.24
CA ALA A 14 -0.51 -10.66 -15.78
C ALA A 14 -0.23 -9.19 -15.43
N GLU A 15 0.62 -8.96 -14.44
CA GLU A 15 1.05 -7.63 -14.01
C GLU A 15 1.62 -6.77 -15.15
N THR A 16 2.41 -7.40 -16.01
CA THR A 16 3.01 -6.79 -17.20
C THR A 16 2.67 -7.64 -18.44
N GLY A 17 2.78 -7.04 -19.63
CA GLY A 17 2.56 -7.72 -20.90
C GLY A 17 1.48 -7.06 -21.77
N PRO A 18 1.05 -7.71 -22.86
CA PRO A 18 0.13 -7.12 -23.85
C PRO A 18 -1.32 -6.97 -23.34
N GLY A 19 -1.60 -7.45 -22.13
CA GLY A 19 -2.94 -7.49 -21.58
C GLY A 19 -3.79 -8.64 -22.14
N ALA A 20 -5.06 -8.65 -21.79
CA ALA A 20 -6.05 -9.59 -22.28
C ALA A 20 -7.06 -8.89 -23.20
N SER A 21 -7.48 -9.56 -24.27
CA SER A 21 -8.54 -9.07 -25.14
C SER A 21 -9.83 -9.87 -24.89
N LEU A 22 -10.85 -9.20 -24.36
CA LEU A 22 -12.07 -9.82 -23.83
C LEU A 22 -13.31 -9.13 -24.41
N VAL A 23 -14.39 -9.88 -24.62
CA VAL A 23 -15.72 -9.30 -24.92
C VAL A 23 -16.34 -8.86 -23.61
N LEU A 24 -16.62 -7.58 -23.39
CA LEU A 24 -17.16 -7.04 -22.13
C LEU A 24 -18.51 -6.38 -22.34
N THR A 25 -19.43 -6.52 -21.37
CA THR A 25 -20.71 -5.79 -21.40
C THR A 25 -20.50 -4.32 -21.00
N PRO A 26 -21.36 -3.39 -21.41
CA PRO A 26 -21.24 -1.99 -21.00
C PRO A 26 -21.15 -1.76 -19.48
N PRO A 27 -21.93 -2.47 -18.61
CA PRO A 27 -21.77 -2.38 -17.16
C PRO A 27 -20.40 -2.86 -16.64
N GLN A 28 -19.79 -3.87 -17.27
CA GLN A 28 -18.45 -4.36 -16.90
C GLN A 28 -17.38 -3.35 -17.30
N VAL A 29 -17.51 -2.74 -18.48
CA VAL A 29 -16.60 -1.67 -18.94
C VAL A 29 -16.68 -0.49 -17.98
N ALA A 30 -17.88 -0.01 -17.64
CA ALA A 30 -18.06 1.08 -16.69
C ALA A 30 -17.42 0.78 -15.31
N THR A 31 -17.53 -0.47 -14.85
CA THR A 31 -16.91 -0.92 -13.59
C THR A 31 -15.39 -0.91 -13.68
N LEU A 32 -14.79 -1.45 -14.75
CA LEU A 32 -13.34 -1.49 -14.94
C LEU A 32 -12.75 -0.10 -15.21
N THR A 33 -13.46 0.77 -15.92
CA THR A 33 -13.02 2.15 -16.18
C THR A 33 -12.98 2.99 -14.90
N ARG A 34 -13.88 2.76 -13.94
CA ARG A 34 -13.79 3.38 -12.60
C ARG A 34 -12.57 2.89 -11.82
N ALA A 35 -12.15 1.65 -12.03
CA ALA A 35 -10.94 1.07 -11.46
C ALA A 35 -9.67 1.36 -12.32
N ALA A 36 -9.58 2.55 -12.94
CA ALA A 36 -8.47 2.94 -13.81
C ALA A 36 -7.08 2.90 -13.15
N HIS A 37 -7.04 2.92 -11.81
CA HIS A 37 -5.82 2.78 -11.02
C HIS A 37 -5.29 1.34 -11.00
N LEU A 38 -6.12 0.33 -11.29
CA LEU A 38 -5.74 -1.09 -11.35
C LEU A 38 -5.50 -1.56 -12.78
N VAL A 39 -6.35 -1.11 -13.72
CA VAL A 39 -6.35 -1.56 -15.11
C VAL A 39 -6.52 -0.42 -16.09
N ARG A 40 -5.92 -0.54 -17.27
CA ARG A 40 -6.23 0.29 -18.43
C ARG A 40 -7.22 -0.47 -19.32
N VAL A 41 -8.29 0.22 -19.71
CA VAL A 41 -9.36 -0.30 -20.58
C VAL A 41 -9.30 0.46 -21.90
N GLU A 42 -9.03 -0.25 -23.00
CA GLU A 42 -8.94 0.32 -24.35
C GLU A 42 -9.89 -0.41 -25.30
N PRO A 43 -10.51 0.27 -26.29
CA PRO A 43 -11.28 -0.40 -27.32
C PRO A 43 -10.43 -1.45 -28.06
N GLY A 44 -11.01 -2.63 -28.27
CA GLY A 44 -10.40 -3.66 -29.11
C GLY A 44 -10.68 -3.40 -30.59
N GLY A 45 -10.00 -4.15 -31.46
CA GLY A 45 -10.18 -4.06 -32.91
C GLY A 45 -11.53 -4.58 -33.45
N ALA A 46 -12.48 -4.93 -32.58
CA ALA A 46 -13.80 -5.43 -32.97
C ALA A 46 -14.89 -4.91 -32.00
N PRO A 47 -16.15 -4.73 -32.47
CA PRO A 47 -17.25 -4.27 -31.62
C PRO A 47 -17.45 -5.13 -30.37
N GLY A 48 -17.61 -4.50 -29.21
CA GLY A 48 -17.80 -5.18 -27.91
C GLY A 48 -16.55 -5.86 -27.34
N ARG A 49 -15.44 -5.91 -28.08
CA ARG A 49 -14.15 -6.42 -27.62
C ARG A 49 -13.32 -5.25 -27.06
N TRP A 50 -12.69 -5.49 -25.91
CA TRP A 50 -11.87 -4.53 -25.20
C TRP A 50 -10.52 -5.15 -24.88
N ARG A 51 -9.48 -4.32 -24.80
CA ARG A 51 -8.15 -4.70 -24.31
C ARG A 51 -7.98 -4.19 -22.88
N LEU A 52 -7.64 -5.10 -21.98
CA LEU A 52 -7.36 -4.81 -20.57
C LEU A 52 -5.88 -5.07 -20.29
N SER A 53 -5.19 -4.11 -19.69
CA SER A 53 -3.83 -4.29 -19.17
C SER A 53 -3.76 -3.85 -17.71
N ALA A 54 -2.98 -4.55 -16.89
CA ALA A 54 -2.78 -4.20 -15.49
C ALA A 54 -1.80 -3.02 -15.33
N ARG A 55 -1.81 -2.37 -14.15
CA ARG A 55 -0.93 -1.25 -13.81
C ARG A 55 -0.04 -1.52 -12.59
N GLN A 56 0.96 -2.42 -12.72
CA GLN A 56 1.99 -2.68 -11.68
C GLN A 56 1.42 -2.96 -10.27
N ARG A 57 0.17 -3.43 -10.20
CA ARG A 57 -0.52 -3.83 -8.98
C ARG A 57 -0.89 -5.29 -9.09
N VAL A 58 -0.71 -6.05 -8.01
CA VAL A 58 -0.87 -7.51 -8.01
C VAL A 58 -1.77 -7.96 -6.86
N GLY A 59 -2.55 -9.01 -7.10
CA GLY A 59 -3.50 -9.55 -6.13
C GLY A 59 -4.90 -9.75 -6.70
N ALA A 60 -5.93 -9.65 -5.86
CA ALA A 60 -7.32 -9.90 -6.25
C ALA A 60 -8.30 -8.95 -5.56
N VAL A 61 -9.29 -8.49 -6.33
CA VAL A 61 -10.33 -7.57 -5.86
C VAL A 61 -11.66 -7.87 -6.55
N ARG A 62 -12.76 -7.54 -5.88
CA ARG A 62 -14.11 -7.57 -6.46
C ARG A 62 -14.60 -6.14 -6.70
N LEU A 63 -14.97 -5.87 -7.94
CA LEU A 63 -15.39 -4.56 -8.42
C LEU A 63 -16.86 -4.61 -8.83
N GLY A 64 -17.61 -3.56 -8.51
CA GLY A 64 -19.00 -3.41 -8.93
C GLY A 64 -19.96 -4.42 -8.31
N SER A 65 -21.19 -4.44 -8.83
CA SER A 65 -22.29 -5.28 -8.36
C SER A 65 -23.24 -5.63 -9.51
N GLY A 66 -24.04 -6.68 -9.34
CA GLY A 66 -24.99 -7.12 -10.37
C GLY A 66 -24.31 -7.50 -11.69
N GLU A 67 -24.86 -7.06 -12.82
CA GLU A 67 -24.32 -7.36 -14.17
C GLU A 67 -22.92 -6.77 -14.44
N GLY A 68 -22.55 -5.72 -13.69
CA GLY A 68 -21.23 -5.10 -13.76
C GLY A 68 -20.19 -5.74 -12.84
N ALA A 69 -20.55 -6.76 -12.05
CA ALA A 69 -19.66 -7.36 -11.08
C ALA A 69 -18.47 -8.07 -11.76
N VAL A 70 -17.26 -7.70 -11.37
CA VAL A 70 -16.00 -8.27 -11.89
C VAL A 70 -15.13 -8.71 -10.73
N GLU A 71 -14.58 -9.91 -10.85
CA GLU A 71 -13.52 -10.43 -9.99
C GLU A 71 -12.20 -10.32 -10.77
N LEU A 72 -11.40 -9.33 -10.42
CA LEU A 72 -10.13 -9.04 -11.08
C LEU A 72 -8.99 -9.66 -10.28
N ARG A 73 -8.18 -10.48 -10.94
CA ARG A 73 -6.97 -11.08 -10.40
C ARG A 73 -5.77 -10.71 -11.27
N ILE A 74 -4.77 -10.07 -10.69
CA ILE A 74 -3.54 -9.69 -11.37
C ILE A 74 -2.38 -10.50 -10.77
N ARG A 75 -1.71 -11.30 -11.59
CA ARG A 75 -0.62 -12.19 -11.18
C ARG A 75 0.72 -11.45 -11.24
N PRO A 76 1.54 -11.53 -10.17
CA PRO A 76 2.86 -10.90 -10.16
C PRO A 76 3.79 -11.54 -11.18
N LYS A 77 4.72 -10.74 -11.72
CA LYS A 77 5.83 -11.27 -12.54
C LYS A 77 6.89 -11.96 -11.68
N VAL A 78 7.01 -11.55 -10.42
CA VAL A 78 7.93 -12.12 -9.42
C VAL A 78 7.24 -13.28 -8.70
N ALA A 79 8.00 -14.31 -8.33
CA ALA A 79 7.48 -15.43 -7.57
C ALA A 79 6.87 -14.98 -6.22
N VAL A 80 5.82 -15.67 -5.76
CA VAL A 80 5.03 -15.24 -4.59
C VAL A 80 5.84 -15.26 -3.31
N ASP A 81 6.68 -16.28 -3.10
CA ASP A 81 7.63 -16.36 -1.99
C ASP A 81 8.54 -15.13 -1.93
N ARG A 82 9.05 -14.70 -3.08
CA ARG A 82 9.86 -13.51 -3.21
C ARG A 82 9.07 -12.24 -2.95
N LEU A 83 7.85 -12.13 -3.47
CA LEU A 83 6.97 -11.01 -3.16
C LEU A 83 6.69 -10.90 -1.66
N MET A 84 6.41 -12.03 -1.00
CA MET A 84 6.24 -12.06 0.47
C MET A 84 7.52 -11.63 1.18
N TYR A 85 8.70 -12.06 0.70
CA TYR A 85 9.99 -11.57 1.21
C TYR A 85 10.15 -10.06 1.06
N LEU A 86 9.81 -9.46 -0.09
CA LEU A 86 9.90 -8.01 -0.31
C LEU A 86 8.93 -7.22 0.59
N LEU A 87 7.69 -7.69 0.73
CA LEU A 87 6.70 -7.15 1.68
C LEU A 87 7.20 -7.22 3.14
N GLY A 88 8.16 -8.11 3.41
CA GLY A 88 9.11 -8.09 4.53
C GLY A 88 9.50 -6.70 4.99
N PHE A 89 10.05 -5.94 4.05
CA PHE A 89 10.87 -4.76 4.30
C PHE A 89 10.03 -3.51 4.54
N GLY A 90 8.87 -3.37 3.89
CA GLY A 90 7.92 -2.28 4.15
C GLY A 90 7.31 -2.30 5.56
N SER A 91 7.54 -3.37 6.33
CA SER A 91 7.00 -3.54 7.68
C SER A 91 7.88 -2.98 8.81
N GLY A 92 8.91 -2.19 8.50
CA GLY A 92 9.77 -1.52 9.49
C GLY A 92 11.15 -2.16 9.67
N PRO A 93 11.98 -1.65 10.61
CA PRO A 93 13.43 -1.93 10.67
C PRO A 93 13.78 -3.39 11.01
N ARG A 94 12.80 -4.18 11.46
CA ARG A 94 12.91 -5.63 11.46
C ARG A 94 11.88 -6.12 10.44
N PRO A 95 12.32 -6.62 9.26
CA PRO A 95 11.39 -7.33 8.40
C PRO A 95 10.72 -8.39 9.28
N TRP A 96 9.40 -8.53 9.16
CA TRP A 96 8.74 -9.70 9.75
C TRP A 96 9.49 -10.90 9.20
N GLN A 97 10.17 -11.66 10.08
CA GLN A 97 11.16 -12.67 9.71
C GLN A 97 10.63 -13.51 8.55
N ALA A 98 11.07 -13.19 7.33
CA ALA A 98 10.63 -13.85 6.11
C ALA A 98 11.06 -15.34 6.11
N GLU A 99 11.86 -15.72 7.09
CA GLU A 99 12.29 -17.07 7.45
C GLU A 99 11.14 -17.98 7.93
N ALA A 100 9.94 -17.45 8.17
CA ALA A 100 8.78 -18.23 8.63
C ALA A 100 7.68 -18.40 7.57
N LEU A 101 7.98 -18.28 6.27
CA LEU A 101 7.05 -18.72 5.24
C LEU A 101 6.98 -20.26 5.26
N PRO A 102 5.80 -20.88 5.45
CA PRO A 102 5.65 -22.32 5.38
C PRO A 102 6.22 -22.87 4.06
N ALA A 103 6.93 -23.99 4.12
CA ALA A 103 7.60 -24.60 2.96
C ALA A 103 6.66 -24.92 1.77
N GLU A 104 5.35 -25.02 2.01
CA GLU A 104 4.32 -25.11 0.97
C GLU A 104 3.78 -23.72 0.64
N VAL A 105 4.60 -22.88 0.00
CA VAL A 105 4.13 -21.58 -0.49
C VAL A 105 3.15 -21.83 -1.62
N SER A 106 1.90 -21.38 -1.43
CA SER A 106 0.95 -21.33 -2.53
C SER A 106 1.53 -20.45 -3.64
N HIS A 107 1.52 -20.93 -4.88
CA HIS A 107 1.94 -20.14 -6.06
C HIS A 107 1.02 -18.94 -6.36
N ASP A 108 0.02 -18.68 -5.52
CA ASP A 108 -0.93 -17.60 -5.65
C ASP A 108 -0.83 -16.65 -4.44
N LEU A 109 -0.81 -15.35 -4.71
CA LEU A 109 -0.54 -14.33 -3.71
C LEU A 109 -1.61 -14.29 -2.61
N VAL A 110 -2.88 -14.41 -2.99
CA VAL A 110 -4.01 -14.30 -2.05
C VAL A 110 -3.95 -15.36 -0.94
N PRO A 111 -3.87 -16.67 -1.23
CA PRO A 111 -3.77 -17.68 -0.18
C PRO A 111 -2.50 -17.55 0.67
N ALA A 112 -1.33 -17.25 0.05
CA ALA A 112 -0.08 -17.07 0.78
C ALA A 112 -0.16 -15.89 1.76
N PHE A 113 -0.65 -14.74 1.29
CA PHE A 113 -0.83 -13.55 2.11
C PHE A 113 -1.85 -13.79 3.23
N ALA A 114 -2.99 -14.41 2.91
CA ALA A 114 -4.03 -14.70 3.89
C ALA A 114 -3.52 -15.64 5.01
N GLU A 115 -2.68 -16.62 4.69
CA GLU A 115 -2.08 -17.52 5.67
C GLU A 115 -1.15 -16.79 6.62
N VAL A 116 -0.23 -15.98 6.08
CA VAL A 116 0.66 -15.12 6.87
C VAL A 116 -0.14 -14.18 7.76
N PHE A 117 -1.12 -13.47 7.18
CA PHE A 117 -1.94 -12.52 7.92
C PHE A 117 -2.71 -13.22 9.05
N ALA A 118 -3.28 -14.40 8.80
CA ALA A 118 -3.98 -15.17 9.83
C ALA A 118 -3.06 -15.60 10.98
N GLN A 119 -1.81 -15.98 10.69
CA GLN A 119 -0.81 -16.32 11.71
C GLN A 119 -0.43 -15.08 12.55
N VAL A 120 -0.16 -13.94 11.90
CA VAL A 120 0.18 -12.69 12.58
C VAL A 120 -1.00 -12.20 13.43
N ALA A 121 -2.22 -12.18 12.88
CA ALA A 121 -3.43 -11.80 13.61
C ALA A 121 -3.69 -12.72 14.82
N SER A 122 -3.52 -14.03 14.65
CA SER A 122 -3.66 -15.01 15.74
C SER A 122 -2.69 -14.75 16.88
N ARG A 123 -1.41 -14.47 16.56
CA ARG A 123 -0.39 -14.13 17.56
C ARG A 123 -0.72 -12.84 18.31
N VAL A 124 -1.08 -11.78 17.58
CA VAL A 124 -1.36 -10.45 18.14
C VAL A 124 -2.59 -10.47 19.04
N LEU A 125 -3.70 -11.04 18.55
CA LEU A 125 -4.92 -11.14 19.32
C LEU A 125 -4.77 -12.17 20.44
N GLY A 126 -3.98 -13.24 20.24
CA GLY A 126 -3.68 -14.28 21.23
C GLY A 126 -3.17 -13.73 22.55
N ALA A 127 -2.35 -12.68 22.49
CA ALA A 127 -1.83 -11.96 23.66
C ALA A 127 -2.86 -11.01 24.34
N GLY A 128 -4.11 -10.98 23.87
CA GLY A 128 -5.19 -10.14 24.36
C GLY A 128 -5.56 -9.03 23.38
N VAL A 129 -6.86 -8.74 23.28
CA VAL A 129 -7.39 -7.67 22.43
C VAL A 129 -6.96 -6.32 23.00
N LEU A 130 -6.43 -5.44 22.15
CA LEU A 130 -6.09 -4.07 22.53
C LEU A 130 -7.36 -3.33 22.96
N HIS A 131 -7.29 -2.66 24.10
CA HIS A 131 -8.34 -1.76 24.57
C HIS A 131 -7.72 -0.37 24.69
N GLY A 132 -8.54 0.64 24.41
CA GLY A 132 -8.17 2.03 24.54
C GLY A 132 -9.30 2.82 25.19
N TYR A 133 -8.95 4.00 25.68
CA TYR A 133 -9.93 4.96 26.17
C TYR A 133 -10.49 5.73 24.99
N ARG A 134 -11.81 5.78 24.91
CA ARG A 134 -12.52 6.60 23.93
C ARG A 134 -13.55 7.45 24.66
N GLU A 135 -13.51 8.76 24.41
CA GLU A 135 -14.54 9.67 24.92
C GLU A 135 -15.87 9.30 24.27
N ARG A 136 -16.86 9.03 25.11
CA ARG A 136 -18.22 8.68 24.71
C ARG A 136 -19.18 9.68 25.31
N GLU A 137 -20.02 10.26 24.46
CA GLU A 137 -21.14 11.08 24.88
C GLU A 137 -22.40 10.20 24.88
N ASP A 138 -23.13 10.18 26.00
CA ASP A 138 -24.30 9.33 26.18
C ASP A 138 -25.35 10.04 27.04
N GLU A 139 -26.56 9.50 27.07
CA GLU A 139 -27.67 9.98 27.89
C GLU A 139 -28.02 8.90 28.91
N LEU A 140 -27.62 9.10 30.16
CA LEU A 140 -27.74 8.09 31.21
C LEU A 140 -28.61 8.56 32.37
N ASN A 141 -29.32 7.62 33.00
CA ASN A 141 -30.06 7.90 34.24
C ASN A 141 -29.16 8.01 35.48
N VAL A 142 -27.85 7.88 35.30
CA VAL A 142 -26.82 7.93 36.34
C VAL A 142 -25.68 8.84 35.90
N VAL A 143 -24.99 9.45 36.85
CA VAL A 143 -23.79 10.24 36.57
C VAL A 143 -22.63 9.28 36.29
N ARG A 144 -22.12 9.30 35.06
CA ARG A 144 -20.87 8.63 34.66
C ARG A 144 -19.97 9.64 33.95
N GLY A 145 -18.78 9.90 34.50
CA GLY A 145 -17.88 10.93 33.97
C GLY A 145 -18.39 12.36 34.21
N ARG A 146 -18.24 13.24 33.21
CA ARG A 146 -18.61 14.66 33.29
C ARG A 146 -20.00 14.92 32.71
N ILE A 147 -20.83 15.70 33.41
CA ILE A 147 -22.13 16.13 32.89
C ILE A 147 -21.91 17.24 31.84
N ARG A 148 -22.53 17.09 30.67
CA ARG A 148 -22.50 18.08 29.59
C ARG A 148 -23.58 19.14 29.84
N VAL A 149 -23.33 20.02 30.80
CA VAL A 149 -24.30 21.02 31.30
C VAL A 149 -24.91 21.86 30.18
N ARG A 150 -24.11 22.31 29.19
CA ARG A 150 -24.63 23.08 28.04
C ARG A 150 -25.63 22.28 27.20
N GLU A 151 -25.39 20.99 27.02
CA GLU A 151 -26.27 20.09 26.27
C GLU A 151 -27.57 19.83 27.06
N GLN A 152 -27.44 19.60 28.36
CA GLN A 152 -28.59 19.40 29.27
C GLN A 152 -29.50 20.63 29.30
N MET A 153 -28.93 21.82 29.43
CA MET A 153 -29.67 23.08 29.49
C MET A 153 -30.38 23.42 28.17
N ARG A 154 -29.78 23.05 27.02
CA ARG A 154 -30.40 23.29 25.70
C ARG A 154 -31.57 22.36 25.42
N ARG A 155 -31.57 21.15 25.97
CA ARG A 155 -32.54 20.09 25.64
C ARG A 155 -33.75 20.02 26.57
N GLY A 156 -33.61 20.43 27.83
CA GLY A 156 -34.68 20.24 28.81
C GLY A 156 -34.69 21.32 29.88
N PHE A 157 -35.42 22.40 29.64
CA PHE A 157 -35.92 23.22 30.74
C PHE A 157 -36.93 22.36 31.54
N GLY A 158 -36.46 21.68 32.59
CA GLY A 158 -37.31 20.97 33.56
C GLY A 158 -37.24 19.44 33.57
N ALA A 159 -36.52 18.77 32.66
CA ALA A 159 -36.33 17.31 32.70
C ALA A 159 -34.94 16.95 33.28
N PRO A 160 -34.86 16.42 34.52
CA PRO A 160 -33.57 16.16 35.18
C PRO A 160 -32.84 14.90 34.67
N ILE A 161 -33.55 13.99 33.98
CA ILE A 161 -33.06 12.68 33.51
C ILE A 161 -33.71 12.37 32.14
N PRO A 162 -32.99 11.73 31.19
CA PRO A 162 -31.59 11.31 31.26
C PRO A 162 -30.61 12.49 31.24
N LEU A 163 -29.45 12.28 31.88
CA LEU A 163 -28.36 13.26 31.93
C LEU A 163 -27.46 13.08 30.71
N ALA A 164 -27.24 14.17 29.96
CA ALA A 164 -26.19 14.22 28.95
C ALA A 164 -24.82 14.16 29.65
N VAL A 165 -24.08 13.06 29.47
CA VAL A 165 -22.76 12.83 30.08
C VAL A 165 -21.70 12.55 29.02
N ALA A 166 -20.45 12.84 29.35
CA ALA A 166 -19.27 12.42 28.60
C ALA A 166 -18.33 11.64 29.53
N TYR A 167 -17.88 10.47 29.12
CA TYR A 167 -16.96 9.64 29.89
C TYR A 167 -16.00 8.89 28.98
N ASP A 168 -14.84 8.52 29.53
CA ASP A 168 -13.89 7.66 28.84
C ASP A 168 -14.29 6.20 29.05
N ASP A 169 -14.63 5.52 27.94
CA ASP A 169 -14.96 4.10 27.94
C ASP A 169 -13.71 3.29 27.58
N PHE A 170 -13.36 2.30 28.40
CA PHE A 170 -12.26 1.38 28.11
C PHE A 170 -12.79 0.27 27.21
N THR A 171 -12.60 0.43 25.91
CA THR A 171 -13.29 -0.35 24.88
C THR A 171 -12.31 -1.01 23.92
N PRO A 172 -12.64 -2.18 23.36
CA PRO A 172 -11.91 -2.73 22.22
C PRO A 172 -12.23 -2.00 20.91
N ASP A 173 -13.21 -1.09 20.85
CA ASP A 173 -13.56 -0.32 19.64
C ASP A 173 -12.57 0.84 19.35
N VAL A 174 -11.31 0.47 19.15
CA VAL A 174 -10.19 1.37 18.81
C VAL A 174 -9.86 1.28 17.31
N PRO A 175 -9.28 2.33 16.70
CA PRO A 175 -8.88 2.35 15.29
C PRO A 175 -8.17 1.08 14.82
N GLU A 176 -7.20 0.60 15.59
CA GLU A 176 -6.38 -0.57 15.28
C GLU A 176 -7.23 -1.84 15.12
N ASN A 177 -8.16 -2.08 16.04
CA ASN A 177 -9.02 -3.26 16.00
C ASN A 177 -10.04 -3.16 14.85
N ARG A 178 -10.52 -1.96 14.53
CA ARG A 178 -11.46 -1.74 13.41
C ARG A 178 -10.79 -2.01 12.06
N ILE A 179 -9.56 -1.55 11.88
CA ILE A 179 -8.72 -1.82 10.70
C ILE A 179 -8.48 -3.33 10.59
N LEU A 180 -8.07 -3.98 11.67
CA LEU A 180 -7.79 -5.41 11.68
C LEU A 180 -9.04 -6.24 11.35
N LEU A 181 -10.20 -5.92 11.94
CA LEU A 181 -11.47 -6.58 11.64
C LEU A 181 -11.89 -6.40 10.18
N ALA A 182 -11.73 -5.19 9.64
CA ALA A 182 -12.06 -4.91 8.24
C ALA A 182 -11.19 -5.75 7.28
N ALA A 183 -9.87 -5.83 7.52
CA ALA A 183 -8.97 -6.63 6.71
C ALA A 183 -9.26 -8.14 6.81
N ILE A 184 -9.56 -8.65 8.02
CA ILE A 184 -9.98 -10.04 8.22
C ILE A 184 -11.18 -10.39 7.33
N ARG A 185 -12.21 -9.53 7.34
CA ARG A 185 -13.45 -9.76 6.57
C ARG A 185 -13.23 -9.63 5.07
N ALA A 186 -12.40 -8.67 4.65
CA ALA A 186 -11.99 -8.52 3.26
C ALA A 186 -11.33 -9.81 2.74
N LEU A 187 -10.35 -10.35 3.47
CA LEU A 187 -9.68 -11.60 3.12
C LEU A 187 -10.64 -12.79 3.07
N ILE A 188 -11.55 -12.93 4.04
CA ILE A 188 -12.56 -14.01 4.03
C ILE A 188 -13.43 -13.95 2.76
N ALA A 189 -13.75 -12.76 2.29
CA ALA A 189 -14.56 -12.57 1.08
C ALA A 189 -13.79 -12.84 -0.22
N LEU A 190 -12.44 -12.91 -0.17
CA LEU A 190 -11.63 -13.14 -1.35
C LEU A 190 -11.64 -14.61 -1.78
N PRO A 191 -11.72 -14.85 -3.10
CA PRO A 191 -11.59 -16.19 -3.66
C PRO A 191 -10.14 -16.67 -3.55
N GLY A 192 -9.97 -17.98 -3.38
CA GLY A 192 -8.64 -18.60 -3.24
C GLY A 192 -8.13 -18.69 -1.80
N VAL A 193 -8.75 -17.99 -0.84
CA VAL A 193 -8.43 -18.20 0.59
C VAL A 193 -8.86 -19.61 1.00
N GLN A 194 -7.90 -20.38 1.50
CA GLN A 194 -8.12 -21.78 1.87
C GLN A 194 -9.09 -21.89 3.06
N ARG A 195 -9.90 -22.95 3.09
CA ARG A 195 -10.90 -23.17 4.17
C ARG A 195 -10.28 -23.15 5.57
N ARG A 196 -9.08 -23.71 5.75
CA ARG A 196 -8.34 -23.70 7.03
C ARG A 196 -8.03 -22.27 7.48
N THR A 197 -7.56 -21.43 6.56
CA THR A 197 -7.19 -20.04 6.79
C THR A 197 -8.42 -19.18 7.06
N ALA A 198 -9.47 -19.34 6.26
CA ALA A 198 -10.76 -18.67 6.47
C ALA A 198 -11.34 -19.00 7.86
N ARG A 199 -11.27 -20.26 8.32
CA ARG A 199 -11.71 -20.64 9.66
C ARG A 199 -10.91 -19.95 10.77
N ASN A 200 -9.59 -19.86 10.63
CA ASN A 200 -8.75 -19.12 11.58
C ASN A 200 -9.14 -17.63 11.59
N LEU A 201 -9.29 -17.01 10.42
CA LEU A 201 -9.72 -15.62 10.28
C LEU A 201 -11.10 -15.36 10.92
N HIS A 202 -12.07 -16.27 10.73
CA HIS A 202 -13.36 -16.20 11.42
C HIS A 202 -13.22 -16.27 12.94
N HIS A 203 -12.35 -17.15 13.44
CA HIS A 203 -12.06 -17.22 14.88
C HIS A 203 -11.49 -15.89 15.39
N GLN A 204 -10.55 -15.27 14.67
CA GLN A 204 -10.02 -13.95 15.05
C GLN A 204 -11.09 -12.85 14.97
N ALA A 205 -11.96 -12.86 13.97
CA ALA A 205 -13.07 -11.91 13.86
C ALA A 205 -14.04 -12.02 15.06
N ALA A 206 -14.32 -13.24 15.54
CA ALA A 206 -15.20 -13.45 16.70
C ALA A 206 -14.64 -12.81 17.97
N ARG A 207 -13.32 -12.79 18.14
CA ARG A 207 -12.64 -12.11 19.27
C ARG A 207 -12.79 -10.59 19.23
N LEU A 208 -13.09 -10.04 18.05
CA LEU A 208 -13.35 -8.63 17.81
C LEU A 208 -14.87 -8.34 17.73
N GLY A 209 -15.72 -9.21 18.29
CA GLY A 209 -17.19 -9.08 18.18
C GLY A 209 -17.78 -7.79 18.76
N ALA A 210 -17.09 -7.12 19.68
CA ALA A 210 -17.49 -5.83 20.25
C ALA A 210 -16.96 -4.61 19.47
N VAL A 211 -16.27 -4.83 18.36
CA VAL A 211 -15.63 -3.77 17.54
C VAL A 211 -16.57 -3.37 16.41
N ALA A 212 -16.76 -2.07 16.23
CA ALA A 212 -17.66 -1.56 15.20
C ALA A 212 -17.07 -1.74 13.81
N GLU A 213 -17.91 -2.14 12.86
CA GLU A 213 -17.49 -2.29 11.47
C GLU A 213 -16.95 -0.98 10.91
N LEU A 214 -15.89 -1.05 10.11
CA LEU A 214 -15.40 0.12 9.41
C LEU A 214 -16.33 0.42 8.24
N ARG A 215 -16.83 1.66 8.18
CA ARG A 215 -17.62 2.14 7.04
C ARG A 215 -16.67 2.39 5.85
N PRO A 216 -17.15 2.25 4.61
CA PRO A 216 -16.39 2.67 3.43
C PRO A 216 -15.93 4.12 3.58
N GLY A 217 -14.67 4.37 3.30
CA GLY A 217 -14.04 5.68 3.51
C GLY A 217 -12.57 5.54 3.86
N PRO A 218 -11.90 6.66 4.20
CA PRO A 218 -10.51 6.64 4.61
C PRO A 218 -10.33 5.78 5.86
N LEU A 219 -9.21 5.04 5.90
CA LEU A 219 -8.84 4.27 7.08
C LEU A 219 -8.61 5.23 8.28
N PRO A 220 -9.02 4.84 9.49
CA PRO A 220 -8.66 5.55 10.70
C PRO A 220 -7.14 5.67 10.81
N ALA A 221 -6.63 6.85 11.17
CA ALA A 221 -5.20 6.99 11.44
C ALA A 221 -4.84 6.27 12.76
N TRP A 222 -3.70 5.59 12.76
CA TRP A 222 -3.09 5.06 13.97
C TRP A 222 -1.60 5.42 13.97
N THR A 223 -1.02 5.56 15.16
CA THR A 223 0.41 5.84 15.33
C THR A 223 1.01 4.79 16.23
N ARG A 224 2.22 4.33 15.88
CA ARG A 224 2.92 3.34 16.69
C ARG A 224 3.28 3.93 18.04
N ASN A 225 2.93 3.23 19.11
CA ASN A 225 3.26 3.54 20.49
C ASN A 225 3.54 2.24 21.25
N ARG A 226 3.95 2.36 22.52
CA ARG A 226 4.29 1.21 23.36
C ARG A 226 3.13 0.23 23.59
N LEU A 227 1.88 0.70 23.54
CA LEU A 227 0.68 -0.12 23.79
C LEU A 227 0.28 -0.95 22.57
N ASN A 228 0.44 -0.39 21.37
CA ASN A 228 0.06 -1.03 20.10
C ASN A 228 1.27 -1.56 19.31
N GLU A 229 2.48 -1.54 19.89
CA GLU A 229 3.69 -2.00 19.20
C GLU A 229 3.55 -3.42 18.65
N ARG A 230 2.93 -4.32 19.42
CA ARG A 230 2.66 -5.71 18.97
C ARG A 230 1.70 -5.78 17.78
N TYR A 231 0.79 -4.81 17.64
CA TYR A 231 -0.20 -4.76 16.57
C TYR A 231 0.39 -4.25 15.26
N ALA A 232 1.50 -3.50 15.31
CA ALA A 232 2.05 -2.79 14.17
C ALA A 232 2.28 -3.67 12.92
N PRO A 233 2.79 -4.92 13.02
CA PRO A 233 2.91 -5.80 11.85
C PRO A 233 1.56 -6.22 11.26
N ALA A 234 0.57 -6.54 12.12
CA ALA A 234 -0.76 -6.93 11.68
C ALA A 234 -1.49 -5.77 10.99
N LEU A 235 -1.32 -4.55 11.52
CA LEU A 235 -1.94 -3.34 10.98
C LEU A 235 -1.38 -2.97 9.61
N ARG A 236 -0.06 -3.06 9.40
CA ARG A 236 0.54 -2.81 8.09
C ARG A 236 0.04 -3.79 7.01
N LEU A 237 -0.06 -5.08 7.35
CA LEU A 237 -0.66 -6.06 6.45
C LEU A 237 -2.15 -5.78 6.20
N ALA A 238 -2.88 -5.35 7.24
CA ALA A 238 -4.29 -4.96 7.10
C ALA A 238 -4.44 -3.75 6.18
N GLU A 239 -3.55 -2.77 6.26
CA GLU A 239 -3.49 -1.62 5.35
C GLU A 239 -3.21 -2.07 3.91
N THR A 240 -2.36 -3.07 3.67
CA THR A 240 -2.17 -3.64 2.32
C THR A 240 -3.46 -4.25 1.76
N VAL A 241 -4.24 -4.92 2.60
CA VAL A 241 -5.55 -5.51 2.21
C VAL A 241 -6.60 -4.43 1.93
N LEU A 242 -6.57 -3.33 2.67
CA LEU A 242 -7.60 -2.29 2.61
C LEU A 242 -7.24 -1.13 1.68
N GLY A 243 -5.94 -0.88 1.44
CA GLY A 243 -5.40 0.15 0.56
C GLY A 243 -5.58 -0.14 -0.93
N GLY A 244 -6.02 -1.36 -1.28
CA GLY A 244 -6.43 -1.74 -2.62
C GLY A 244 -7.64 -0.94 -3.16
N SER A 245 -8.33 -0.20 -2.30
CA SER A 245 -9.51 0.60 -2.63
C SER A 245 -9.15 2.07 -2.88
N GLY A 246 -8.33 2.38 -3.90
CA GLY A 246 -8.13 3.71 -4.49
C GLY A 246 -7.78 4.93 -3.61
N ALA A 247 -7.72 4.81 -2.28
CA ALA A 247 -7.68 5.92 -1.33
C ALA A 247 -6.28 6.54 -1.19
N GLU A 248 -5.25 5.96 -1.80
CA GLU A 248 -3.87 6.46 -1.71
C GLU A 248 -3.58 7.68 -2.61
N HIS A 249 -4.57 8.22 -3.34
CA HIS A 249 -4.44 9.51 -4.04
C HIS A 249 -4.99 10.72 -3.24
N GLY A 250 -5.28 10.55 -1.95
CA GLY A 250 -5.87 11.59 -1.10
C GLY A 250 -4.96 12.23 -0.04
N SER A 251 -3.66 11.90 -0.02
CA SER A 251 -2.68 12.54 0.88
C SER A 251 -1.70 13.41 0.08
N GLY A 252 -2.27 14.39 -0.63
CA GLY A 252 -1.60 15.48 -1.33
C GLY A 252 -2.66 16.43 -1.88
N ASP A 253 -2.59 17.71 -1.52
CA ASP A 253 -3.48 18.81 -1.92
C ASP A 253 -4.97 18.70 -1.58
N ARG A 254 -5.29 19.19 -0.38
CA ARG A 254 -6.41 20.13 -0.27
C ARG A 254 -5.93 21.48 -0.81
N ASP A 255 -5.92 21.61 -2.14
CA ASP A 255 -5.98 22.94 -2.74
C ASP A 255 -7.29 23.57 -2.28
N ARG A 256 -7.15 24.68 -1.57
CA ARG A 256 -8.24 25.59 -1.24
C ARG A 256 -8.61 26.29 -2.54
N ASP A 257 -9.49 25.67 -3.31
CA ASP A 257 -10.39 26.41 -4.20
C ASP A 257 -11.79 25.83 -4.03
N GLY A 258 -12.67 26.68 -3.51
CA GLY A 258 -14.06 26.35 -3.26
C GLY A 258 -14.82 26.21 -4.56
N ASN A 259 -15.56 25.10 -4.68
CA ASN A 259 -16.97 25.01 -5.02
C ASN A 259 -17.23 23.61 -5.61
N GLY A 260 -18.06 22.82 -4.95
CA GLY A 260 -18.31 21.44 -5.35
C GLY A 260 -19.36 20.78 -4.49
N ASP A 261 -20.59 21.30 -4.56
CA ASP A 261 -21.78 20.54 -4.17
C ASP A 261 -21.87 19.30 -5.05
N GLY A 262 -21.45 18.17 -4.49
CA GLY A 262 -21.57 16.86 -5.09
C GLY A 262 -21.71 15.82 -3.99
N ALA A 263 -22.95 15.56 -3.59
CA ALA A 263 -23.26 14.40 -2.75
C ALA A 263 -22.70 13.13 -3.43
N PRO A 264 -21.94 12.27 -2.72
CA PRO A 264 -21.51 11.01 -3.31
C PRO A 264 -22.74 10.12 -3.50
N GLY A 265 -23.17 10.01 -4.77
CA GLY A 265 -24.20 9.07 -5.20
C GLY A 265 -23.82 7.64 -4.83
N ALA A 266 -24.80 6.87 -4.39
CA ALA A 266 -24.67 5.50 -3.94
C ALA A 266 -24.39 4.54 -5.11
N GLU A 267 -23.23 4.63 -5.79
CA GLU A 267 -23.00 3.88 -7.02
C GLU A 267 -21.58 3.29 -7.13
N ALA A 268 -21.55 1.95 -7.24
CA ALA A 268 -20.41 1.03 -7.42
C ALA A 268 -19.32 1.07 -6.35
N ARG A 269 -19.56 0.28 -5.31
CA ARG A 269 -18.62 0.01 -4.23
C ARG A 269 -17.54 -0.96 -4.68
N GLU A 270 -16.27 -0.53 -4.66
CA GLU A 270 -15.16 -1.47 -4.61
C GLU A 270 -15.24 -2.21 -3.28
N LEU A 271 -15.35 -3.54 -3.33
CA LEU A 271 -15.22 -4.33 -2.11
C LEU A 271 -13.72 -4.42 -1.79
N PRO A 272 -13.33 -4.25 -0.52
CA PRO A 272 -11.92 -4.33 -0.16
C PRO A 272 -11.34 -5.68 -0.60
N GLY A 273 -10.15 -5.63 -1.19
CA GLY A 273 -9.46 -6.78 -1.74
C GLY A 273 -7.95 -6.54 -1.72
N LEU A 274 -7.16 -7.62 -1.73
CA LEU A 274 -5.72 -7.55 -1.64
C LEU A 274 -5.16 -7.03 -2.98
N MET A 275 -4.73 -5.78 -3.02
CA MET A 275 -3.99 -5.22 -4.15
C MET A 275 -2.70 -4.58 -3.64
N VAL A 276 -1.58 -5.13 -4.07
CA VAL A 276 -0.23 -4.72 -3.69
C VAL A 276 0.36 -3.86 -4.79
N ASP A 277 0.82 -2.66 -4.45
CA ASP A 277 1.54 -1.77 -5.36
C ASP A 277 3.01 -2.18 -5.44
N MET A 278 3.40 -2.75 -6.58
CA MET A 278 4.74 -3.33 -6.72
C MET A 278 5.84 -2.29 -6.84
N ALA A 279 5.52 -1.09 -7.32
CA ALA A 279 6.48 0.02 -7.33
C ALA A 279 6.84 0.42 -5.91
N ARG A 280 5.82 0.61 -5.06
CA ARG A 280 6.02 0.93 -3.64
C ARG A 280 6.73 -0.18 -2.87
N VAL A 281 6.38 -1.45 -3.11
CA VAL A 281 7.08 -2.59 -2.48
C VAL A 281 8.56 -2.59 -2.83
N PHE A 282 8.91 -2.30 -4.08
CA PHE A 282 10.30 -2.24 -4.51
C PHE A 282 11.05 -1.03 -3.93
N GLU A 283 10.40 0.15 -3.87
CA GLU A 283 10.92 1.36 -3.23
C GLU A 283 11.22 1.13 -1.73
N ASP A 284 10.24 0.58 -0.99
CA ASP A 284 10.37 0.29 0.44
C ASP A 284 11.48 -0.73 0.69
N PHE A 285 11.54 -1.79 -0.13
CA PHE A 285 12.62 -2.77 -0.09
C PHE A 285 13.98 -2.13 -0.31
N LEU A 286 14.14 -1.36 -1.39
CA LEU A 286 15.40 -0.73 -1.74
C LEU A 286 15.85 0.24 -0.65
N SER A 287 14.93 1.02 -0.10
CA SER A 287 15.17 1.98 0.96
C SER A 287 15.73 1.33 2.23
N VAL A 288 15.09 0.25 2.70
CA VAL A 288 15.51 -0.46 3.92
C VAL A 288 16.82 -1.21 3.69
N ALA A 289 16.94 -1.88 2.53
CA ALA A 289 18.15 -2.59 2.18
C ALA A 289 19.32 -1.61 2.08
N LEU A 290 19.25 -0.59 1.21
CA LEU A 290 20.34 0.38 1.00
C LEU A 290 20.66 1.14 2.27
N GLY A 291 19.66 1.55 3.06
CA GLY A 291 19.91 2.18 4.35
C GLY A 291 20.81 1.35 5.26
N SER A 292 20.62 0.03 5.28
CA SER A 292 21.44 -0.88 6.09
C SER A 292 22.86 -1.05 5.53
N GLY A 293 23.00 -1.18 4.20
CA GLY A 293 24.32 -1.32 3.55
C GLY A 293 25.15 -0.04 3.59
N LEU A 294 24.53 1.11 3.32
CA LEU A 294 25.18 2.42 3.33
C LEU A 294 25.58 2.86 4.75
N ALA A 295 24.84 2.44 5.78
CA ALA A 295 25.23 2.67 7.17
C ALA A 295 26.58 2.01 7.51
N ALA A 296 26.93 0.89 6.88
CA ALA A 296 28.25 0.25 7.05
C ALA A 296 29.39 1.11 6.47
N HIS A 297 29.08 1.97 5.51
CA HIS A 297 29.99 2.97 4.91
C HIS A 297 29.94 4.32 5.62
N GLY A 298 29.25 4.44 6.76
CA GLY A 298 29.11 5.69 7.52
C GLY A 298 28.15 6.71 6.87
N LEU A 299 27.42 6.30 5.84
CA LEU A 299 26.44 7.14 5.14
C LEU A 299 25.07 7.03 5.81
N ARG A 300 24.31 8.13 5.78
CA ARG A 300 22.94 8.18 6.27
C ARG A 300 21.98 8.28 5.09
N CYS A 301 20.89 7.53 5.18
CA CYS A 301 19.81 7.59 4.21
C CYS A 301 18.59 8.24 4.84
N SER A 302 17.99 9.17 4.11
CA SER A 302 16.66 9.66 4.41
C SER A 302 15.71 9.23 3.29
N THR A 303 14.57 8.67 3.69
CA THR A 303 13.48 8.34 2.79
C THR A 303 12.38 9.39 2.89
N GLN A 304 11.59 9.57 1.82
CA GLN A 304 10.32 10.28 1.88
C GLN A 304 10.37 11.75 2.36
N GLU A 305 11.48 12.45 2.10
CA GLU A 305 11.61 13.88 2.44
C GLU A 305 10.71 14.74 1.54
N ALA A 306 9.52 15.10 2.04
CA ALA A 306 8.53 15.88 1.28
C ALA A 306 8.74 17.40 1.32
N HIS A 307 9.85 17.86 1.91
CA HIS A 307 10.14 19.29 2.08
C HIS A 307 10.94 19.91 0.92
N HIS A 308 11.48 19.10 0.01
CA HIS A 308 12.27 19.58 -1.12
C HIS A 308 11.40 20.29 -2.16
N ARG A 309 11.99 21.28 -2.85
CA ARG A 309 11.35 22.12 -3.86
C ARG A 309 12.23 22.23 -5.09
N LEU A 310 11.61 22.28 -6.27
CA LEU A 310 12.31 22.44 -7.54
C LEU A 310 12.56 23.93 -7.86
N ASP A 311 11.60 24.78 -7.53
CA ASP A 311 11.58 26.20 -7.90
C ASP A 311 11.80 27.11 -6.67
N GLU A 312 12.34 28.30 -6.90
CA GLU A 312 12.59 29.30 -5.87
C GLU A 312 11.31 29.75 -5.15
N ALA A 313 10.17 29.76 -5.86
CA ALA A 313 8.88 30.09 -5.28
C ALA A 313 8.29 28.93 -4.44
N GLY A 314 8.94 27.77 -4.41
CA GLY A 314 8.58 26.63 -3.59
C GLY A 314 7.24 25.97 -3.95
N ARG A 315 6.76 26.15 -5.18
CA ARG A 315 5.45 25.66 -5.65
C ARG A 315 5.52 24.22 -6.12
N VAL A 316 6.64 23.80 -6.70
CA VAL A 316 6.84 22.48 -7.26
C VAL A 316 7.64 21.65 -6.26
N ARG A 317 7.00 20.60 -5.75
CA ARG A 317 7.66 19.65 -4.84
C ARG A 317 8.44 18.61 -5.63
N ILE A 318 9.58 18.21 -5.07
CA ILE A 318 10.32 17.03 -5.52
C ILE A 318 10.44 16.06 -4.36
N ARG A 319 10.46 14.78 -4.69
CA ARG A 319 10.54 13.71 -3.71
C ARG A 319 11.34 12.56 -4.31
N PRO A 320 12.67 12.57 -4.19
CA PRO A 320 13.48 11.39 -4.43
C PRO A 320 13.06 10.27 -3.47
N ASP A 321 13.18 9.02 -3.91
CA ASP A 321 12.87 7.85 -3.07
C ASP A 321 13.86 7.78 -1.90
N LEU A 322 15.16 7.98 -2.19
CA LEU A 322 16.24 8.01 -1.21
C LEU A 322 17.17 9.21 -1.44
N VAL A 323 17.52 9.89 -0.35
CA VAL A 323 18.61 10.87 -0.33
C VAL A 323 19.73 10.34 0.56
N VAL A 324 20.93 10.21 0.01
CA VAL A 324 22.11 9.70 0.70
C VAL A 324 22.99 10.86 1.12
N ARG A 325 23.42 10.84 2.38
CA ARG A 325 24.19 11.90 3.01
C ARG A 325 25.43 11.36 3.71
N ASP A 326 26.48 12.16 3.70
CA ASP A 326 27.62 12.00 4.58
C ASP A 326 27.63 13.12 5.65
N ARG A 327 28.80 13.47 6.19
CA ARG A 327 28.94 14.56 7.16
C ARG A 327 28.90 15.94 6.50
N ASP A 328 29.21 16.03 5.21
CA ASP A 328 29.42 17.27 4.49
C ASP A 328 28.19 17.69 3.69
N GLY A 329 27.24 16.78 3.44
CA GLY A 329 25.94 17.13 2.89
C GLY A 329 25.25 15.99 2.15
N ILE A 330 24.48 16.34 1.12
CA ILE A 330 23.86 15.39 0.20
C ILE A 330 24.94 14.89 -0.77
N ARG A 331 25.19 13.59 -0.75
CA ARG A 331 26.18 12.93 -1.61
C ARG A 331 25.56 12.51 -2.94
N CYS A 332 24.39 11.90 -2.88
CA CYS A 332 23.66 11.46 -4.07
C CYS A 332 22.17 11.26 -3.79
N VAL A 333 21.40 11.13 -4.86
CA VAL A 333 20.00 10.72 -4.85
C VAL A 333 19.86 9.33 -5.47
N VAL A 334 18.93 8.53 -4.96
CA VAL A 334 18.60 7.22 -5.54
C VAL A 334 17.10 7.17 -5.81
N ASP A 335 16.73 6.65 -6.97
CA ASP A 335 15.34 6.49 -7.39
C ASP A 335 15.12 5.07 -7.95
N ALA A 336 14.06 4.43 -7.47
CA ALA A 336 13.71 3.05 -7.72
C ALA A 336 12.64 2.97 -8.80
N LYS A 337 12.91 2.22 -9.87
CA LYS A 337 11.99 2.00 -10.97
C LYS A 337 11.60 0.53 -11.05
N TYR A 338 10.38 0.21 -10.63
CA TYR A 338 9.83 -1.14 -10.80
C TYR A 338 9.34 -1.38 -12.24
N LYS A 339 10.26 -1.32 -13.20
CA LYS A 339 10.03 -1.61 -14.62
C LYS A 339 11.32 -2.15 -15.21
N ASP A 340 11.20 -2.83 -16.35
CA ASP A 340 12.38 -3.36 -17.02
C ASP A 340 13.07 -2.23 -17.80
N LEU A 341 14.40 -2.18 -17.71
CA LEU A 341 15.25 -1.35 -18.55
C LEU A 341 15.20 -1.88 -19.99
N LYS A 342 14.57 -1.13 -20.89
CA LYS A 342 14.37 -1.52 -22.29
C LYS A 342 15.52 -1.00 -23.15
N GLY A 343 16.15 -1.90 -23.91
CA GLY A 343 17.22 -1.51 -24.84
C GLY A 343 18.48 -0.95 -24.15
N GLY A 344 18.68 -1.24 -22.86
CA GLY A 344 19.85 -0.80 -22.10
C GLY A 344 19.85 0.69 -21.73
N LEU A 345 18.79 1.44 -22.06
CA LEU A 345 18.74 2.89 -21.83
C LEU A 345 17.57 3.27 -20.89
N PRO A 346 17.81 4.14 -19.91
CA PRO A 346 16.74 4.75 -19.13
C PRO A 346 15.74 5.50 -20.02
N SER A 347 14.50 5.59 -19.57
CA SER A 347 13.55 6.46 -20.27
C SER A 347 13.93 7.93 -20.07
N THR A 348 13.64 8.77 -21.07
CA THR A 348 13.94 10.20 -21.00
C THR A 348 13.33 10.86 -19.77
N THR A 349 12.12 10.45 -19.38
CA THR A 349 11.46 10.93 -18.16
C THR A 349 12.24 10.60 -16.89
N ASP A 350 12.82 9.39 -16.79
CA ASP A 350 13.62 9.00 -15.62
C ASP A 350 14.90 9.83 -15.54
N LEU A 351 15.57 10.08 -16.69
CA LEU A 351 16.76 10.93 -16.74
C LEU A 351 16.45 12.37 -16.36
N TYR A 352 15.38 12.95 -16.90
CA TYR A 352 14.97 14.32 -16.58
C TYR A 352 14.64 14.46 -15.09
N GLN A 353 13.99 13.46 -14.50
CA GLN A 353 13.73 13.43 -13.07
C GLN A 353 15.02 13.47 -12.26
N MET A 354 16.05 12.71 -12.65
CA MET A 354 17.35 12.72 -11.95
C MET A 354 18.05 14.07 -12.07
N VAL A 355 18.04 14.68 -13.25
CA VAL A 355 18.60 16.03 -13.45
C VAL A 355 17.87 17.06 -12.57
N SER A 356 16.53 16.98 -12.49
CA SER A 356 15.74 17.85 -11.62
C SER A 356 16.08 17.66 -10.14
N TYR A 357 16.24 16.42 -9.67
CA TYR A 357 16.60 16.13 -8.29
C TYR A 357 18.00 16.62 -7.94
N CYS A 358 18.99 16.31 -8.78
CA CYS A 358 20.36 16.75 -8.61
C CYS A 358 20.48 18.28 -8.59
N THR A 359 19.85 18.96 -9.56
CA THR A 359 19.86 20.43 -9.64
C THR A 359 19.28 21.07 -8.38
N ALA A 360 18.12 20.60 -7.92
CA ALA A 360 17.43 21.18 -6.78
C ALA A 360 18.10 20.89 -5.43
N LEU A 361 18.80 19.76 -5.32
CA LEU A 361 19.46 19.32 -4.09
C LEU A 361 20.96 19.61 -4.05
N GLY A 362 21.52 20.18 -5.12
CA GLY A 362 22.96 20.40 -5.27
C GLY A 362 23.79 19.11 -5.30
N ALA A 363 23.18 18.00 -5.71
CA ALA A 363 23.85 16.70 -5.79
C ALA A 363 24.46 16.49 -7.19
N GLU A 364 25.70 16.03 -7.24
CA GLU A 364 26.41 15.75 -8.51
C GLU A 364 26.18 14.32 -9.02
N ARG A 365 25.62 13.44 -8.19
CA ARG A 365 25.43 12.03 -8.51
C ARG A 365 24.00 11.60 -8.26
N ALA A 366 23.45 10.87 -9.22
CA ALA A 366 22.16 10.20 -9.12
C ALA A 366 22.30 8.72 -9.47
N HIS A 367 21.49 7.87 -8.83
CA HIS A 367 21.42 6.45 -9.13
C HIS A 367 19.99 6.06 -9.48
N LEU A 368 19.79 5.53 -10.69
CA LEU A 368 18.54 4.91 -11.10
C LEU A 368 18.64 3.40 -10.92
N VAL A 369 17.72 2.81 -10.17
CA VAL A 369 17.72 1.36 -9.89
C VAL A 369 16.48 0.72 -10.50
N TYR A 370 16.66 -0.07 -11.55
CA TYR A 370 15.58 -0.77 -12.26
C TYR A 370 15.38 -2.20 -11.73
N ALA A 371 14.14 -2.62 -11.57
CA ALA A 371 13.79 -3.97 -11.07
C ALA A 371 13.94 -5.10 -12.12
N GLY A 372 14.52 -4.83 -13.29
CA GLY A 372 14.70 -5.80 -14.36
C GLY A 372 15.30 -5.16 -15.61
N GLY A 373 15.79 -5.97 -16.54
CA GLY A 373 16.41 -5.51 -17.78
C GLY A 373 17.61 -6.36 -18.19
N ALA A 374 18.00 -6.27 -19.47
CA ALA A 374 19.23 -6.87 -19.94
C ALA A 374 20.40 -5.99 -19.49
N GLY A 375 21.03 -6.37 -18.39
CA GLY A 375 22.22 -5.73 -17.83
C GLY A 375 23.00 -6.74 -17.00
N GLN A 376 24.33 -6.62 -16.98
CA GLN A 376 25.13 -7.44 -16.07
C GLN A 376 24.99 -6.90 -14.64
N ALA A 377 24.68 -7.77 -13.69
CA ALA A 377 24.60 -7.40 -12.29
C ALA A 377 25.94 -6.81 -11.82
N GLY A 378 25.93 -5.59 -11.28
CA GLY A 378 27.11 -4.94 -10.71
C GLY A 378 27.92 -4.02 -11.64
N GLN A 379 27.50 -3.82 -12.89
CA GLN A 379 28.12 -2.83 -13.78
C GLN A 379 27.10 -1.74 -14.12
N ALA A 380 27.36 -0.53 -13.62
CA ALA A 380 26.48 0.60 -13.83
C ALA A 380 26.85 1.36 -15.10
N ASP A 381 25.89 1.52 -16.01
CA ASP A 381 26.05 2.46 -17.12
C ASP A 381 25.95 3.88 -16.57
N THR A 382 26.89 4.74 -16.96
CA THR A 382 26.96 6.12 -16.45
C THR A 382 26.68 7.11 -17.56
N HIS A 383 25.68 7.97 -17.34
CA HIS A 383 25.33 9.06 -18.23
C HIS A 383 25.78 10.39 -17.63
N SER A 384 26.77 11.03 -18.25
CA SER A 384 27.19 12.38 -17.89
C SER A 384 26.25 13.40 -18.52
N VAL A 385 25.67 14.29 -17.71
CA VAL A 385 24.73 15.31 -18.17
C VAL A 385 25.51 16.43 -18.84
N LEU A 386 25.14 16.79 -20.07
CA LEU A 386 25.77 17.89 -20.77
C LEU A 386 25.44 19.22 -20.08
N GLY A 387 26.46 20.01 -19.77
CA GLY A 387 26.29 21.37 -19.20
C GLY A 387 26.00 21.42 -17.69
N ALA A 388 26.08 20.29 -16.99
CA ALA A 388 25.96 20.23 -15.54
C ALA A 388 26.94 19.19 -14.96
N PRO A 389 27.46 19.38 -13.73
CA PRO A 389 28.31 18.39 -13.07
C PRO A 389 27.47 17.23 -12.50
N ILE A 390 26.59 16.66 -13.31
CA ILE A 390 25.64 15.62 -12.89
C ILE A 390 25.97 14.33 -13.64
N SER A 391 26.16 13.25 -12.89
CA SER A 391 26.33 11.89 -13.42
C SER A 391 25.20 11.00 -12.95
N VAL A 392 24.48 10.37 -13.89
CA VAL A 392 23.40 9.42 -13.60
C VAL A 392 23.91 7.99 -13.82
N HIS A 393 24.02 7.23 -12.74
CA HIS A 393 24.42 5.83 -12.74
C HIS A 393 23.19 4.93 -12.80
N VAL A 394 23.16 3.98 -13.73
CA VAL A 394 22.00 3.12 -13.99
C VAL A 394 22.32 1.71 -13.54
N HIS A 395 21.48 1.17 -12.67
CA HIS A 395 21.63 -0.16 -12.09
C HIS A 395 20.42 -1.03 -12.42
N VAL A 396 20.65 -2.33 -12.53
CA VAL A 396 19.60 -3.34 -12.62
C VAL A 396 19.68 -4.24 -11.38
N LEU A 397 18.61 -4.26 -10.60
CA LEU A 397 18.42 -5.10 -9.42
C LEU A 397 17.17 -5.97 -9.62
N ASP A 398 17.34 -7.10 -10.31
CA ASP A 398 16.26 -8.08 -10.46
C ASP A 398 15.91 -8.69 -9.07
N PRO A 399 14.67 -8.55 -8.58
CA PRO A 399 14.28 -9.14 -7.30
C PRO A 399 14.14 -10.66 -7.35
N SER A 400 14.15 -11.30 -8.51
CA SER A 400 13.98 -12.75 -8.70
C SER A 400 15.21 -13.55 -8.24
N GLY A 401 15.11 -14.88 -8.11
CA GLY A 401 16.23 -15.75 -7.69
C GLY A 401 16.20 -16.11 -6.20
N SER A 402 17.32 -16.59 -5.63
CA SER A 402 17.41 -16.97 -4.21
C SER A 402 17.62 -15.77 -3.29
N VAL A 403 17.35 -15.92 -1.99
CA VAL A 403 17.52 -14.82 -1.01
C VAL A 403 18.98 -14.39 -0.95
N ALA A 404 19.90 -15.35 -0.91
CA ALA A 404 21.33 -15.11 -0.96
C ALA A 404 21.77 -14.33 -2.22
N ASP A 405 21.22 -14.67 -3.40
CA ASP A 405 21.55 -13.95 -4.64
C ASP A 405 21.07 -12.50 -4.61
N LEU A 406 19.89 -12.26 -4.02
CA LEU A 406 19.38 -10.90 -3.86
C LEU A 406 20.22 -10.09 -2.86
N GLU A 407 20.61 -10.69 -1.73
CA GLU A 407 21.50 -10.06 -0.75
C GLU A 407 22.89 -9.74 -1.34
N ASN A 408 23.44 -10.62 -2.17
CA ASN A 408 24.70 -10.37 -2.89
C ASN A 408 24.58 -9.20 -3.86
N ARG A 409 23.54 -9.17 -4.71
CA ARG A 409 23.29 -8.05 -5.64
C ARG A 409 23.05 -6.74 -4.89
N PHE A 410 22.37 -6.82 -3.77
CA PHE A 410 22.14 -5.68 -2.90
C PHE A 410 23.47 -5.11 -2.33
N ARG A 411 24.35 -5.96 -1.81
CA ARG A 411 25.67 -5.51 -1.32
C ARG A 411 26.47 -4.82 -2.41
N ALA A 412 26.51 -5.39 -3.61
CA ALA A 412 27.18 -4.77 -4.76
C ALA A 412 26.58 -3.39 -5.11
N LEU A 413 25.25 -3.25 -5.05
CA LEU A 413 24.59 -1.96 -5.27
C LEU A 413 24.94 -0.94 -4.18
N ALA A 414 24.96 -1.35 -2.91
CA ALA A 414 25.34 -0.47 -1.80
C ALA A 414 26.77 0.03 -1.95
N ASP A 415 27.71 -0.85 -2.33
CA ASP A 415 29.10 -0.48 -2.58
C ASP A 415 29.23 0.49 -3.77
N ALA A 416 28.46 0.28 -4.84
CA ALA A 416 28.45 1.16 -6.01
C ALA A 416 27.77 2.53 -5.76
N VAL A 417 26.87 2.62 -4.78
CA VAL A 417 26.26 3.89 -4.34
C VAL A 417 27.17 4.61 -3.33
N ALA A 418 27.92 3.87 -2.53
CA ALA A 418 28.86 4.44 -1.56
C ALA A 418 30.11 5.02 -2.24
N GLY A 419 30.68 4.28 -3.20
CA GLY A 419 31.83 4.70 -4.01
C GLY A 419 31.48 5.86 -4.92
#